data_AF-A0A8T4RT53-F1
#
_entry.id   AF-A0A8T4RT53-F1
#
_cell.length_a   1.000
_cell.length_b   1.000
_cell.length_c   1.000
_cell.angle_alpha   90.00
_cell.angle_beta   90.00
_cell.angle_gamma   90.00
#
_symmetry.space_group_name_H-M   'P 1'
#
loop_
_entity.id
_entity.type
_entity.pdbx_description
1 polymer ?
#
loop_
_entity_poly.entity_id
_entity_poly.type
_entity_poly.pdbx_seq_one_letter_code
_entity_poly.pdbx_strand_id
1 'polypeptide(L)'
;METISSRLDGESLNLFGKVLKEKRSEVVRKLVEAGKKHKAVELYQSKKVSLGLGAKLAGVSLSEFIDSLKEHNIDLNLEKEDVEQALATARKLL
;
A
#
# COMPACT_ATOMS: atom_id res chain seq x y z
N MET A 1 2.47 -21.65 0.23
CA MET A 1 2.64 -20.50 1.15
C MET A 1 4.06 -20.52 1.66
N GLU A 2 4.68 -19.36 1.79
CA GLU A 2 6.01 -19.23 2.39
C GLU A 2 5.89 -18.97 3.89
N THR A 3 6.84 -19.52 4.67
CA THR A 3 6.92 -19.30 6.12
C THR A 3 8.04 -18.32 6.40
N ILE A 4 7.72 -17.24 7.12
CA ILE A 4 8.68 -16.21 7.54
C ILE A 4 8.77 -16.25 9.06
N SER A 5 10.00 -16.28 9.59
CA SER A 5 10.27 -16.18 11.02
C SER A 5 10.74 -14.77 11.35
N SER A 6 10.13 -14.16 12.38
CA SER A 6 10.49 -12.82 12.85
C SER A 6 10.26 -12.75 14.36
N ARG A 7 11.12 -12.02 15.08
CA ARG A 7 10.94 -11.76 16.51
C ARG A 7 10.10 -10.51 16.68
N LEU A 8 8.94 -10.68 17.31
CA LEU A 8 7.97 -9.63 17.59
C LEU A 8 7.51 -9.74 19.04
N ASP A 9 7.02 -8.64 19.61
CA ASP A 9 6.34 -8.69 20.90
C ASP A 9 5.07 -9.56 20.78
N GLY A 10 5.05 -10.62 21.58
CA GLY A 10 3.98 -11.59 21.56
C GLY A 10 2.72 -11.11 22.28
N GLU A 11 2.84 -10.25 23.29
CA GLU A 11 1.70 -9.84 24.11
C GLU A 11 0.72 -8.99 23.30
N SER A 12 1.24 -7.99 22.59
CA SER A 12 0.45 -7.13 21.71
C SER A 12 -0.35 -7.93 20.67
N LEU A 13 0.28 -8.91 20.01
CA LEU A 13 -0.39 -9.75 19.00
C LEU A 13 -1.49 -10.64 19.59
N ASN A 14 -1.33 -11.08 20.85
CA ASN A 14 -2.35 -11.85 21.54
C ASN A 14 -3.58 -10.99 21.88
N LEU A 15 -3.38 -9.71 22.19
CA LEU A 15 -4.49 -8.77 22.42
C LEU A 15 -5.34 -8.61 21.15
N PHE A 16 -4.70 -8.41 20.00
CA PHE A 16 -5.40 -8.40 18.71
C PHE A 16 -6.16 -9.70 18.46
N GLY A 17 -5.52 -10.86 18.70
CA GLY A 17 -6.18 -12.17 18.53
C GLY A 17 -7.42 -12.35 19.40
N LYS A 18 -7.41 -11.83 20.64
CA LYS A 18 -8.58 -11.85 21.53
C LYS A 18 -9.72 -10.96 21.04
N VAL A 19 -9.41 -9.76 20.56
CA VAL A 19 -10.40 -8.79 20.07
C VAL A 19 -11.00 -9.24 18.74
N LEU A 20 -10.15 -9.67 17.80
CA LEU A 20 -10.56 -10.08 16.46
C LEU A 20 -11.08 -11.53 16.39
N LYS A 21 -10.87 -12.32 17.45
CA LYS A 21 -11.16 -13.76 17.50
C LYS A 21 -10.43 -14.55 16.41
N GLU A 22 -9.18 -14.18 16.15
CA GLU A 22 -8.36 -14.70 15.06
C GLU A 22 -7.08 -15.37 15.58
N LYS A 23 -6.52 -16.27 14.78
CA LYS A 23 -5.22 -16.89 15.10
C LYS A 23 -4.11 -15.85 14.96
N ARG A 24 -3.04 -16.02 15.74
CA ARG A 24 -1.87 -15.13 15.72
C ARG A 24 -1.30 -14.92 14.31
N SER A 25 -1.26 -15.98 13.50
CA SER A 25 -0.77 -15.92 12.11
C SER A 25 -1.68 -15.13 11.16
N GLU A 26 -3.00 -15.16 11.39
CA GLU A 26 -3.98 -14.37 10.63
C GLU A 26 -3.85 -12.89 10.99
N VAL A 27 -3.77 -12.58 12.29
CA VAL A 27 -3.55 -11.23 12.80
C VAL A 27 -2.27 -10.62 12.22
N VAL A 28 -1.14 -11.34 12.33
CA VAL A 28 0.15 -10.85 11.79
C VAL A 28 0.04 -10.58 10.29
N ARG A 29 -0.59 -11.47 9.53
CA ARG A 29 -0.75 -11.29 8.08
C ARG A 29 -1.56 -10.04 7.76
N LYS A 30 -2.70 -9.83 8.44
CA LYS A 30 -3.54 -8.65 8.23
C LYS A 30 -2.82 -7.36 8.59
N LEU A 31 -2.08 -7.35 9.70
CA LEU A 31 -1.28 -6.20 10.13
C LEU A 31 -0.15 -5.90 9.13
N VAL A 32 0.52 -6.93 8.61
CA VAL A 32 1.57 -6.74 7.59
C VAL A 32 0.98 -6.18 6.29
N GLU A 33 -0.16 -6.68 5.82
CA GLU A 33 -0.79 -6.16 4.61
C GLU A 33 -1.30 -4.71 4.80
N ALA A 34 -1.89 -4.40 5.95
CA ALA A 34 -2.28 -3.03 6.28
C ALA A 34 -1.05 -2.09 6.39
N GLY A 35 0.01 -2.56 7.06
CA GLY A 35 1.26 -1.82 7.21
C GLY A 35 1.96 -1.56 5.88
N LYS A 36 1.97 -2.52 4.96
CA LYS A 36 2.49 -2.35 3.60
C LYS A 36 1.77 -1.23 2.85
N LYS A 37 0.43 -1.25 2.85
CA LYS A 37 -0.39 -0.22 2.21
C LYS A 37 -0.12 1.16 2.80
N HIS A 38 -0.17 1.26 4.12
CA HIS A 38 0.08 2.52 4.82
C HIS A 38 1.50 3.05 4.53
N LYS A 39 2.52 2.17 4.58
CA LYS A 39 3.90 2.59 4.34
C LYS A 39 4.14 3.03 2.89
N ALA A 40 3.50 2.37 1.93
CA ALA A 40 3.57 2.78 0.53
C ALA A 40 2.99 4.19 0.32
N VAL A 41 1.88 4.51 0.97
CA VAL A 41 1.27 5.84 0.96
C VAL A 41 2.20 6.90 1.58
N GLU A 42 2.78 6.64 2.75
CA GLU A 42 3.76 7.55 3.38
C GLU A 42 4.98 7.82 2.49
N LEU A 43 5.52 6.77 1.86
CA LEU A 43 6.67 6.90 0.97
C LEU A 43 6.33 7.73 -0.26
N TYR A 44 5.12 7.57 -0.80
CA TYR A 44 4.65 8.35 -1.92
C TYR A 44 4.45 9.83 -1.53
N GLN A 45 3.80 10.10 -0.40
CA GLN A 45 3.61 11.46 0.11
C GLN A 45 4.93 12.18 0.36
N SER A 46 5.95 11.47 0.84
CA SER A 46 7.30 11.99 1.02
C SER A 46 8.14 12.07 -0.26
N LYS A 47 7.53 11.86 -1.44
CA LYS A 47 8.15 11.89 -2.77
C LYS A 47 9.34 10.92 -2.92
N LYS A 48 9.38 9.85 -2.12
CA LYS A 48 10.45 8.83 -2.15
C LYS A 48 10.21 7.74 -3.18
N VAL A 49 8.97 7.57 -3.62
CA VAL A 49 8.58 6.58 -4.63
C VAL A 49 7.63 7.20 -5.64
N SER A 50 7.67 6.70 -6.88
CA SER A 50 6.69 7.05 -7.90
C SER A 50 5.32 6.40 -7.62
N LEU A 51 4.26 6.86 -8.29
CA LEU A 51 2.91 6.32 -8.14
C LEU A 51 2.87 4.80 -8.42
N GLY A 52 3.51 4.36 -9.51
CA GLY A 52 3.58 2.94 -9.88
C GLY A 52 4.38 2.09 -8.89
N LEU A 53 5.49 2.62 -8.36
CA LEU A 53 6.27 1.92 -7.34
C LEU A 53 5.50 1.84 -6.00
N GLY A 54 4.76 2.89 -5.63
CA GLY A 54 3.86 2.90 -4.48
C GLY A 54 2.79 1.82 -4.59
N ALA A 55 2.09 1.74 -5.73
CA ALA A 55 1.10 0.69 -5.98
C ALA A 55 1.70 -0.73 -5.83
N LYS A 56 2.89 -0.94 -6.40
CA LYS A 56 3.61 -2.22 -6.29
C LYS A 56 3.98 -2.57 -4.85
N LEU A 57 4.43 -1.60 -4.05
CA LEU A 57 4.75 -1.80 -2.62
C LEU A 57 3.49 -2.10 -1.78
N ALA A 58 2.38 -1.42 -2.09
CA ALA A 58 1.09 -1.66 -1.48
C ALA A 58 0.47 -3.00 -1.90
N GLY A 59 0.94 -3.61 -2.98
CA GLY A 59 0.43 -4.87 -3.51
C GLY A 59 -0.94 -4.73 -4.16
N VAL A 60 -1.24 -3.57 -4.73
CA VAL A 60 -2.52 -3.24 -5.38
C VAL A 60 -2.29 -2.73 -6.80
N SER A 61 -3.35 -2.65 -7.60
CA SER A 61 -3.30 -2.01 -8.91
C SER A 61 -3.03 -0.50 -8.80
N LEU A 62 -2.63 0.12 -9.91
CA LEU A 62 -2.41 1.56 -9.96
C LEU A 62 -3.68 2.35 -9.58
N SER A 63 -4.83 1.91 -10.09
CA SER A 63 -6.13 2.54 -9.81
C SER A 63 -6.50 2.44 -8.33
N GLU A 64 -6.38 1.26 -7.72
CA GLU A 64 -6.65 1.08 -6.28
C GLU A 64 -5.69 1.89 -5.40
N PHE A 65 -4.46 2.08 -5.85
CA PHE A 65 -3.52 2.94 -5.14
C PHE A 65 -3.92 4.42 -5.23
N ILE A 66 -4.37 4.89 -6.39
CA ILE A 66 -4.92 6.25 -6.57
C ILE A 66 -6.13 6.46 -5.65
N ASP A 67 -7.04 5.49 -5.59
CA ASP A 67 -8.21 5.54 -4.69
C ASP A 67 -7.77 5.64 -3.22
N SER A 68 -6.75 4.86 -2.83
CA SER A 68 -6.18 4.91 -1.47
C SER A 68 -5.58 6.29 -1.15
N LEU A 69 -4.89 6.93 -2.11
CA LEU A 69 -4.35 8.28 -1.93
C LEU A 69 -5.46 9.32 -1.73
N LYS A 70 -6.57 9.18 -2.48
CA LYS A 70 -7.74 10.04 -2.34
C LYS A 70 -8.39 9.92 -0.96
N GLU A 71 -8.55 8.70 -0.44
CA GLU A 71 -9.09 8.47 0.92
C GLU A 71 -8.24 9.14 2.00
N HIS A 72 -6.93 9.22 1.79
CA HIS A 72 -5.99 9.88 2.69
C HIS A 72 -5.78 11.37 2.40
N ASN A 73 -6.52 11.98 1.46
CA ASN A 73 -6.37 13.37 1.01
C ASN A 73 -4.92 13.72 0.59
N ILE A 74 -4.26 12.79 -0.11
CA ILE A 74 -2.90 12.99 -0.62
C ILE A 74 -3.00 13.39 -2.09
N ASP A 75 -2.44 14.56 -2.41
CA ASP A 75 -2.35 15.02 -3.79
C ASP A 75 -1.49 14.09 -4.63
N LEU A 76 -1.92 13.89 -5.88
CA LEU A 76 -1.26 12.98 -6.81
C LEU A 76 0.12 13.50 -7.27
N ASN A 77 0.61 14.63 -6.79
CA ASN A 77 1.92 15.20 -7.16
C ASN A 77 2.17 15.15 -8.69
N LEU A 78 1.12 15.28 -9.50
CA LEU A 78 1.17 15.20 -10.95
C LEU A 78 1.12 16.62 -11.51
N GLU A 79 2.05 16.92 -12.39
CA GLU A 79 2.00 18.12 -13.21
C GLU A 79 1.20 17.86 -14.48
N LYS A 80 0.78 18.94 -15.17
CA LYS A 80 0.02 18.84 -16.43
C LYS A 80 0.78 18.02 -17.47
N GLU A 81 2.08 18.23 -17.60
CA GLU A 81 2.96 17.47 -18.50
C GLU A 81 2.88 15.96 -18.25
N ASP A 82 2.84 15.52 -16.99
CA ASP A 82 2.79 14.11 -16.62
C ASP A 82 1.50 13.46 -17.14
N VAL A 83 0.38 14.18 -17.00
CA VAL A 83 -0.94 13.74 -17.48
C VAL A 83 -0.98 13.68 -19.00
N GLU A 84 -0.40 14.67 -19.69
CA GLU A 84 -0.33 14.68 -21.16
C GLU A 84 0.52 13.52 -21.70
N GLN A 85 1.67 13.24 -21.08
CA GLN A 85 2.51 12.09 -21.45
C GLN A 85 1.80 10.75 -21.20
N ALA A 86 1.12 10.61 -20.07
CA ALA A 86 0.34 9.42 -19.77
C ALA A 86 -0.77 9.20 -20.81
N LEU A 87 -1.49 10.26 -21.18
CA LEU A 87 -2.54 10.20 -22.22
C LEU A 87 -1.97 9.85 -23.59
N ALA A 88 -0.85 10.46 -23.99
CA ALA A 88 -0.19 10.17 -25.26
C ALA A 88 0.28 8.70 -25.34
N THR A 89 0.76 8.16 -24.22
CA THR A 89 1.17 6.75 -24.11
C THR A 89 -0.05 5.82 -24.21
N ALA A 90 -1.12 6.11 -23.50
CA ALA A 90 -2.36 5.33 -23.53
C ALA A 90 -2.95 5.25 -24.95
N ARG A 91 -2.94 6.37 -25.70
CA ARG A 91 -3.41 6.43 -27.09
C ARG A 91 -2.59 5.59 -28.08
N LYS A 92 -1.32 5.27 -27.77
CA LYS A 92 -0.47 4.42 -28.62
C LYS A 92 -0.69 2.93 -28.38
N LEU A 93 -1.25 2.57 -27.22
CA LEU A 93 -1.47 1.20 -26.79
C LEU A 93 -2.90 0.70 -27.09
N LEU A 94 -3.80 1.61 -27.48
CA LEU A 94 -5.15 1.34 -28.00
C LEU A 94 -5.13 1.31 -29.53
#